data_AF-A0A2P4SD21-F1
#
_entry.id   AF-A0A2P4SD21-F1
#
_cell.length_a   1.000
_cell.length_b   1.000
_cell.length_c   1.000
_cell.angle_alpha   90.00
_cell.angle_beta   90.00
_cell.angle_gamma   90.00
#
_symmetry.space_group_name_H-M   'P 1'
#
loop_
_entity.id
_entity.type
_entity.pdbx_description
1 polymer ?
#
loop_
_entity_poly.entity_id
_entity_poly.type
_entity_poly.pdbx_seq_one_letter_code
_entity_poly.pdbx_strand_id
1 'polypeptide(L)'
;CDFERDNCGWLETANADGFDWIRSSSSSLEPEFQQQAPPQDHTYNKSEGHFMFILKNSSSISQVAQLRSPKFRQTGSNCTMSFWYYNYGQSVGAAEMQLLVDGVDEPTVLWRVYYNQGNQWLKSVIQLGRLSHPFQFSLNKISLGFYDGVSAIDDITFENCALPPPALSCEGPNYFWCRDTKACISRLLVCDLVDDCGDGSDEDECSEYFPLLLNSKTNC
;
A
#
# COMPACT_ATOMS: atom_id res chain seq x y z
N CYS A 1 0.77 -11.07 0.96
CA CYS A 1 -0.58 -11.51 1.31
C CYS A 1 -1.22 -11.92 0.02
N ASP A 2 -1.25 -13.23 -0.19
CA ASP A 2 -1.78 -13.93 -1.36
C ASP A 2 -3.23 -14.39 -1.13
N PHE A 3 -3.80 -14.10 0.04
CA PHE A 3 -5.16 -14.50 0.45
C PHE A 3 -5.43 -16.01 0.43
N GLU A 4 -4.44 -16.89 0.26
CA GLU A 4 -4.70 -18.33 0.07
C GLU A 4 -5.14 -19.05 1.35
N ARG A 5 -4.66 -18.59 2.51
CA ARG A 5 -5.01 -19.17 3.81
C ARG A 5 -6.05 -18.37 4.57
N ASP A 6 -5.89 -17.06 4.60
CA ASP A 6 -6.69 -16.12 5.39
C ASP A 6 -6.57 -14.71 4.79
N ASN A 7 -7.14 -13.70 5.45
CA ASN A 7 -7.12 -12.31 4.97
C ASN A 7 -5.82 -11.56 5.32
N CYS A 8 -4.82 -12.20 5.93
CA CYS A 8 -3.60 -11.59 6.48
C CYS A 8 -3.87 -10.40 7.43
N GLY A 9 -5.03 -10.42 8.09
CA GLY A 9 -5.51 -9.34 8.96
C GLY A 9 -6.10 -8.12 8.23
N TRP A 10 -6.28 -8.19 6.91
CA TRP A 10 -7.10 -7.22 6.18
C TRP A 10 -8.58 -7.42 6.50
N LEU A 11 -9.29 -6.32 6.71
CA LEU A 11 -10.67 -6.32 7.20
C LEU A 11 -11.49 -5.27 6.46
N GLU A 12 -12.70 -5.63 6.09
CA GLU A 12 -13.72 -4.66 5.65
C GLU A 12 -14.17 -3.83 6.85
N THR A 13 -14.30 -2.53 6.67
CA THR A 13 -14.59 -1.56 7.74
C THR A 13 -15.66 -0.55 7.38
N ALA A 14 -16.16 -0.54 6.14
CA ALA A 14 -17.33 0.22 5.79
C ALA A 14 -18.57 -0.32 6.51
N ASN A 15 -19.53 0.56 6.77
CA ASN A 15 -20.77 0.18 7.44
C ASN A 15 -21.64 -0.65 6.49
N ALA A 16 -22.26 -1.71 7.03
CA ALA A 16 -23.08 -2.73 6.36
C ALA A 16 -24.09 -2.22 5.30
N ASP A 17 -23.61 -1.83 4.13
CA ASP A 17 -24.37 -1.42 2.95
C ASP A 17 -24.47 -2.58 1.92
N GLY A 18 -23.86 -3.72 2.24
CA GLY A 18 -23.78 -4.93 1.42
C GLY A 18 -22.82 -4.82 0.25
N PHE A 19 -21.96 -3.80 0.23
CA PHE A 19 -20.92 -3.57 -0.77
C PHE A 19 -19.56 -3.68 -0.09
N ASP A 20 -19.16 -4.92 0.17
CA ASP A 20 -18.02 -5.26 1.02
C ASP A 20 -16.91 -5.94 0.20
N TRP A 21 -15.65 -5.72 0.59
CA TRP A 21 -14.55 -6.57 0.13
C TRP A 21 -14.66 -7.94 0.79
N ILE A 22 -14.75 -8.98 -0.04
CA ILE A 22 -14.88 -10.37 0.40
C ILE A 22 -13.77 -11.24 -0.19
N ARG A 23 -13.29 -12.20 0.61
CA ARG A 23 -12.34 -13.22 0.19
C ARG A 23 -13.10 -14.42 -0.35
N SER A 24 -12.87 -14.79 -1.59
CA SER A 24 -13.43 -16.01 -2.21
C SER A 24 -12.62 -16.38 -3.45
N SER A 25 -12.99 -17.48 -4.09
CA SER A 25 -12.43 -17.95 -5.35
C SER A 25 -13.42 -17.76 -6.50
N SER A 26 -12.93 -17.77 -7.74
CA SER A 26 -13.78 -17.70 -8.93
C SER A 26 -14.74 -18.89 -9.03
N SER A 27 -14.25 -20.09 -8.71
CA SER A 27 -15.04 -21.33 -8.73
C SER A 27 -16.17 -21.37 -7.68
N SER A 28 -16.10 -20.55 -6.63
CA SER A 28 -17.12 -20.48 -5.59
C SER A 28 -18.21 -19.46 -5.88
N LEU A 29 -18.09 -18.70 -6.97
CA LEU A 29 -19.05 -17.67 -7.34
C LEU A 29 -20.27 -18.22 -8.07
N GLU A 30 -21.39 -17.52 -7.92
CA GLU A 30 -22.57 -17.78 -8.74
C GLU A 30 -22.27 -17.56 -10.23
N PRO A 31 -22.87 -18.33 -11.16
CA PRO A 31 -22.55 -18.29 -12.59
C PRO A 31 -22.65 -16.91 -13.25
N GLU A 32 -23.53 -16.04 -12.71
CA GLU A 32 -23.70 -14.67 -13.19
C GLU A 32 -22.46 -13.79 -12.93
N PHE A 33 -21.77 -13.99 -11.81
CA PHE A 33 -20.57 -13.22 -11.45
C PHE A 33 -19.29 -13.84 -12.01
N GLN A 34 -19.27 -15.15 -12.26
CA GLN A 34 -18.11 -15.85 -12.86
C GLN A 34 -17.68 -15.27 -14.21
N GLN A 35 -18.63 -14.72 -14.99
CA GLN A 35 -18.31 -14.13 -16.30
C GLN A 35 -17.57 -12.79 -16.21
N GLN A 36 -17.73 -12.08 -15.09
CA GLN A 36 -17.14 -10.76 -14.86
C GLN A 36 -15.92 -10.81 -13.94
N ALA A 37 -15.85 -11.79 -13.05
CA ALA A 37 -14.74 -12.00 -12.15
C ALA A 37 -13.49 -12.50 -12.91
N PRO A 38 -12.29 -12.31 -12.34
CA PRO A 38 -11.11 -13.01 -12.82
C PRO A 38 -11.39 -14.53 -12.89
N PRO A 39 -11.10 -15.20 -14.00
CA PRO A 39 -11.36 -16.63 -14.11
C PRO A 39 -10.46 -17.46 -13.19
N GLN A 40 -9.30 -16.91 -12.82
CA GLN A 40 -8.25 -17.55 -12.03
C GLN A 40 -7.63 -16.52 -11.08
N ASP A 41 -7.21 -16.99 -9.90
CA ASP A 41 -6.39 -16.23 -8.94
C ASP A 41 -5.04 -15.88 -9.56
N HIS A 42 -4.39 -14.84 -9.05
CA HIS A 42 -3.10 -14.45 -9.61
C HIS A 42 -1.96 -15.35 -9.10
N THR A 43 -2.01 -15.77 -7.85
CA THR A 43 -0.94 -16.51 -7.15
C THR A 43 -0.59 -17.84 -7.84
N TYR A 44 -1.61 -18.67 -8.13
CA TYR A 44 -1.46 -20.02 -8.67
C TYR A 44 -2.04 -20.19 -10.07
N ASN A 45 -2.75 -19.17 -10.58
CA ASN A 45 -3.44 -19.23 -11.87
C ASN A 45 -4.45 -20.39 -11.92
N LYS A 46 -5.27 -20.49 -10.87
CA LYS A 46 -6.31 -21.51 -10.65
C LYS A 46 -7.64 -20.86 -10.31
N SER A 47 -8.75 -21.50 -10.67
CA SER A 47 -10.08 -20.96 -10.35
C SER A 47 -10.44 -21.13 -8.87
N GLU A 48 -9.76 -22.05 -8.17
CA GLU A 48 -9.93 -22.32 -6.73
C GLU A 48 -9.02 -21.47 -5.83
N GLY A 49 -8.04 -20.76 -6.38
CA GLY A 49 -7.25 -19.81 -5.61
C GLY A 49 -8.10 -18.63 -5.16
N HIS A 50 -7.66 -17.98 -4.10
CA HIS A 50 -8.44 -16.98 -3.39
C HIS A 50 -7.86 -15.60 -3.61
N PHE A 51 -8.75 -14.64 -3.77
CA PHE A 51 -8.38 -13.23 -3.84
C PHE A 51 -9.45 -12.42 -3.13
N MET A 52 -9.16 -11.14 -2.90
CA MET A 52 -10.11 -10.21 -2.30
C MET A 52 -10.83 -9.47 -3.40
N PHE A 53 -12.16 -9.42 -3.38
CA PHE A 53 -12.93 -8.73 -4.42
C PHE A 53 -14.26 -8.22 -3.89
N ILE A 54 -14.86 -7.33 -4.68
CA ILE A 54 -16.19 -6.81 -4.43
C ILE A 54 -17.12 -7.36 -5.51
N LEU A 55 -18.24 -7.93 -5.06
CA LEU A 55 -19.41 -8.16 -5.91
C LEU A 55 -20.54 -7.25 -5.45
N LYS A 56 -21.36 -6.85 -6.41
CA LYS A 56 -22.60 -6.16 -6.09
C LYS A 56 -23.68 -7.15 -5.69
N ASN A 57 -24.17 -6.97 -4.46
CA ASN A 57 -25.47 -7.51 -4.02
C ASN A 57 -26.43 -6.39 -3.56
N SER A 58 -26.04 -5.12 -3.71
CA SER A 58 -26.78 -3.98 -3.17
C SER A 58 -27.39 -3.11 -4.28
N SER A 59 -28.60 -2.61 -4.03
CA SER A 59 -29.35 -1.69 -4.91
C SER A 59 -29.16 -0.21 -4.56
N SER A 60 -28.24 0.10 -3.62
CA SER A 60 -27.96 1.47 -3.19
C SER A 60 -27.31 2.31 -4.31
N ILE A 61 -27.65 3.61 -4.33
CA ILE A 61 -27.12 4.60 -5.28
C ILE A 61 -25.71 5.09 -4.87
N SER A 62 -25.36 5.00 -3.59
CA SER A 62 -24.01 5.28 -3.09
C SER A 62 -23.54 4.06 -2.31
N GLN A 63 -22.43 3.49 -2.75
CA GLN A 63 -21.87 2.26 -2.20
C GLN A 63 -20.40 2.48 -1.91
N VAL A 64 -19.97 2.12 -0.70
CA VAL A 64 -18.60 2.31 -0.24
C VAL A 64 -18.08 1.04 0.40
N ALA A 65 -17.02 0.48 -0.16
CA ALA A 65 -16.25 -0.59 0.48
C ALA A 65 -14.92 -0.03 0.97
N GLN A 66 -14.47 -0.43 2.15
CA GLN A 66 -13.22 -0.01 2.75
C GLN A 66 -12.47 -1.21 3.36
N LEU A 67 -11.53 -1.77 2.59
CA LEU A 67 -10.62 -2.79 3.10
C LEU A 67 -9.41 -2.14 3.78
N ARG A 68 -9.30 -2.28 5.09
CA ARG A 68 -8.16 -1.81 5.88
C ARG A 68 -7.15 -2.90 6.15
N SER A 69 -5.88 -2.52 6.09
CA SER A 69 -4.77 -3.39 6.49
C SER A 69 -4.62 -3.47 8.01
N PRO A 70 -3.83 -4.45 8.50
CA PRO A 70 -3.24 -4.36 9.83
C PRO A 70 -2.44 -3.07 10.01
N LYS A 71 -2.16 -2.72 11.27
CA LYS A 71 -1.32 -1.58 11.61
C LYS A 71 0.17 -1.93 11.48
N PHE A 72 0.87 -1.17 10.67
CA PHE A 72 2.32 -1.24 10.50
C PHE A 72 3.00 -0.22 11.41
N ARG A 73 4.27 -0.48 11.76
CA ARG A 73 5.02 0.35 12.70
C ARG A 73 5.80 1.46 12.01
N GLN A 74 6.72 1.07 11.13
CA GLN A 74 7.58 1.98 10.39
C GLN A 74 8.25 1.23 9.23
N THR A 75 8.79 1.96 8.26
CA THR A 75 9.45 1.41 7.07
C THR A 75 10.86 1.96 6.89
N GLY A 76 11.73 1.23 6.22
CA GLY A 76 13.01 1.75 5.69
C GLY A 76 12.82 2.67 4.48
N SER A 77 13.89 3.40 4.14
CA SER A 77 13.94 4.40 3.07
C SER A 77 13.60 3.90 1.67
N ASN A 78 13.87 2.62 1.39
CA ASN A 78 13.63 2.01 0.08
C ASN A 78 12.34 1.18 0.00
N CYS A 79 11.43 1.34 0.97
CA CYS A 79 10.22 0.54 1.03
C CYS A 79 9.33 0.72 -0.21
N THR A 80 8.98 -0.41 -0.82
CA THR A 80 8.06 -0.48 -1.95
C THR A 80 6.93 -1.43 -1.61
N MET A 81 5.70 -1.03 -1.90
CA MET A 81 4.53 -1.90 -1.87
C MET A 81 4.14 -2.26 -3.30
N SER A 82 3.80 -3.51 -3.55
CA SER A 82 3.19 -3.91 -4.82
C SER A 82 1.99 -4.81 -4.58
N PHE A 83 1.07 -4.81 -5.53
CA PHE A 83 -0.10 -5.69 -5.50
C PHE A 83 -0.63 -5.86 -6.91
N TRP A 84 -1.38 -6.94 -7.11
CA TRP A 84 -2.12 -7.17 -8.33
C TRP A 84 -3.55 -6.70 -8.15
N TYR A 85 -4.12 -6.12 -9.20
CA TYR A 85 -5.48 -5.65 -9.21
C TYR A 85 -6.17 -5.99 -10.52
N TYR A 86 -7.49 -6.10 -10.43
CA TYR A 86 -8.39 -6.33 -11.54
C TYR A 86 -9.56 -5.37 -11.40
N ASN A 87 -9.95 -4.71 -12.49
CA ASN A 87 -11.06 -3.77 -12.48
C ASN A 87 -11.78 -3.80 -13.84
N TYR A 88 -12.76 -4.68 -13.98
CA TYR A 88 -13.42 -4.97 -15.25
C TYR A 88 -14.93 -4.91 -15.14
N GLY A 89 -15.58 -4.29 -16.13
CA GLY A 89 -17.03 -4.25 -16.26
C GLY A 89 -17.52 -2.93 -16.82
N GLN A 90 -18.82 -2.87 -17.11
CA GLN A 90 -19.46 -1.73 -17.76
C GLN A 90 -19.48 -0.48 -16.86
N SER A 91 -19.58 -0.66 -15.54
CA SER A 91 -19.66 0.41 -14.57
C SER A 91 -18.99 0.03 -13.26
N VAL A 92 -17.66 -0.05 -13.26
CA VAL A 92 -16.87 -0.40 -12.08
C VAL A 92 -16.48 0.79 -11.21
N GLY A 93 -16.71 2.04 -11.64
CA GLY A 93 -16.35 3.21 -10.84
C GLY A 93 -14.84 3.34 -10.54
N ALA A 94 -14.49 3.94 -9.40
CA ALA A 94 -13.11 4.19 -8.98
C ALA A 94 -12.72 3.33 -7.77
N ALA A 95 -11.45 2.94 -7.70
CA ALA A 95 -10.85 2.38 -6.49
C ALA A 95 -9.59 3.18 -6.13
N GLU A 96 -9.32 3.31 -4.83
CA GLU A 96 -8.27 4.17 -4.31
C GLU A 96 -7.57 3.53 -3.12
N MET A 97 -6.23 3.44 -3.19
CA MET A 97 -5.39 3.06 -2.06
C MET A 97 -4.93 4.32 -1.33
N GLN A 98 -5.29 4.41 -0.06
CA GLN A 98 -4.91 5.50 0.84
C GLN A 98 -3.94 5.02 1.91
N LEU A 99 -3.04 5.91 2.32
CA LEU A 99 -2.15 5.78 3.46
C LEU A 99 -2.67 6.63 4.61
N LEU A 100 -2.86 5.99 5.76
CA LEU A 100 -3.29 6.62 7.01
C LEU A 100 -2.11 6.57 7.96
N VAL A 101 -1.54 7.71 8.31
CA VAL A 101 -0.38 7.82 9.23
C VAL A 101 -0.86 8.37 10.56
N ASP A 102 -0.46 7.75 11.67
CA ASP A 102 -0.80 8.22 13.01
C ASP A 102 -0.33 9.67 13.23
N GLY A 103 -1.22 10.52 13.71
CA GLY A 103 -0.94 11.94 13.96
C GLY A 103 -1.07 12.84 12.73
N VAL A 104 -1.43 12.27 11.57
CA VAL A 104 -1.78 13.02 10.36
C VAL A 104 -3.29 12.87 10.13
N ASP A 105 -4.01 13.98 10.12
CA ASP A 105 -5.48 13.97 10.00
C ASP A 105 -5.95 13.56 8.60
N GLU A 106 -5.27 14.05 7.56
CA GLU A 106 -5.66 13.83 6.18
C GLU A 106 -4.93 12.61 5.57
N PRO A 107 -5.65 11.65 4.97
CA PRO A 107 -5.03 10.49 4.34
C PRO A 107 -4.31 10.87 3.04
N THR A 108 -3.18 10.22 2.78
CA THR A 108 -2.42 10.39 1.53
C THR A 108 -2.87 9.37 0.50
N VAL A 109 -3.14 9.82 -0.72
CA VAL A 109 -3.54 8.95 -1.82
C VAL A 109 -2.33 8.38 -2.52
N LEU A 110 -2.15 7.07 -2.45
CA LEU A 110 -0.99 6.40 -3.04
C LEU A 110 -1.26 5.89 -4.46
N TRP A 111 -2.49 5.46 -4.72
CA TRP A 111 -2.86 4.89 -6.01
C TRP A 111 -4.35 5.05 -6.27
N ARG A 112 -4.71 5.23 -7.53
CA ARG A 112 -6.09 5.27 -8.01
C ARG A 112 -6.21 4.55 -9.33
N VAL A 113 -7.34 3.87 -9.51
CA VAL A 113 -7.79 3.36 -10.80
C VAL A 113 -9.19 3.87 -11.08
N TYR A 114 -9.45 4.21 -12.33
CA TYR A 114 -10.75 4.68 -12.79
C TYR A 114 -11.27 3.76 -13.88
N TYR A 115 -12.56 3.44 -13.80
CA TYR A 115 -13.30 2.74 -14.85
C TYR A 115 -12.67 1.39 -15.23
N ASN A 116 -13.17 0.81 -16.31
CA ASN A 116 -12.73 -0.47 -16.83
C ASN A 116 -11.25 -0.43 -17.27
N GLN A 117 -10.45 -1.41 -16.83
CA GLN A 117 -9.06 -1.63 -17.21
C GLN A 117 -8.86 -2.85 -18.12
N GLY A 118 -9.95 -3.49 -18.53
CA GLY A 118 -9.95 -4.71 -19.33
C GLY A 118 -9.98 -5.96 -18.46
N ASN A 119 -10.25 -7.09 -19.12
CA ASN A 119 -10.36 -8.40 -18.47
C ASN A 119 -8.97 -9.01 -18.26
N GLN A 120 -8.18 -8.43 -17.36
CA GLN A 120 -6.82 -8.87 -17.04
C GLN A 120 -6.38 -8.39 -15.66
N TRP A 121 -5.48 -9.16 -15.04
CA TRP A 121 -4.74 -8.73 -13.86
C TRP A 121 -3.66 -7.72 -14.26
N LEU A 122 -3.55 -6.63 -13.50
CA LEU A 122 -2.53 -5.60 -13.67
C LEU A 122 -1.75 -5.43 -12.37
N LYS A 123 -0.45 -5.16 -12.47
CA LYS A 123 0.40 -4.93 -11.30
C LYS A 123 0.52 -3.43 -11.02
N SER A 124 0.39 -3.06 -9.76
CA SER A 124 0.72 -1.73 -9.25
C SER A 124 1.94 -1.80 -8.35
N VAL A 125 2.81 -0.79 -8.44
CA VAL A 125 4.01 -0.64 -7.62
C VAL A 125 4.02 0.78 -7.07
N ILE A 126 4.12 0.90 -5.75
CA ILE A 126 4.06 2.17 -5.00
C ILE A 126 5.35 2.30 -4.21
N GLN A 127 6.09 3.38 -4.45
CA GLN A 127 7.22 3.75 -3.61
C GLN A 127 6.70 4.43 -2.34
N LEU A 128 6.82 3.75 -1.20
CA LEU A 128 6.39 4.29 0.10
C LEU A 128 7.50 5.11 0.74
N GLY A 129 8.74 4.64 0.60
CA GLY A 129 9.89 5.25 1.24
C GLY A 129 9.84 5.16 2.77
N ARG A 130 10.51 6.11 3.42
CA ARG A 130 10.63 6.18 4.89
C ARG A 130 9.33 6.69 5.53
N LEU A 131 8.66 5.84 6.30
CA LEU A 131 7.53 6.18 7.16
C LEU A 131 7.92 5.93 8.62
N SER A 132 8.12 7.00 9.39
CA SER A 132 8.61 6.97 10.78
C SER A 132 7.52 6.73 11.84
N HIS A 133 6.27 7.00 11.50
CA HIS A 133 5.12 6.82 12.38
C HIS A 133 4.31 5.59 12.01
N PRO A 134 3.59 4.96 12.97
CA PRO A 134 2.68 3.86 12.66
C PRO A 134 1.63 4.25 11.63
N PHE A 135 1.29 3.32 10.74
CA PHE A 135 0.42 3.59 9.61
C PHE A 135 -0.43 2.38 9.21
N GLN A 136 -1.46 2.63 8.41
CA GLN A 136 -2.34 1.65 7.80
C GLN A 136 -2.61 1.99 6.34
N PHE A 137 -2.97 0.99 5.55
CA PHE A 137 -3.53 1.18 4.22
C PHE A 137 -5.04 1.00 4.26
N SER A 138 -5.73 1.75 3.40
CA SER A 138 -7.16 1.63 3.18
C SER A 138 -7.43 1.60 1.69
N LEU A 139 -7.97 0.48 1.21
CA LEU A 139 -8.44 0.35 -0.16
C LEU A 139 -9.93 0.68 -0.21
N ASN A 140 -10.22 1.88 -0.66
CA ASN A 140 -11.57 2.41 -0.78
C ASN A 140 -12.11 2.14 -2.18
N LYS A 141 -13.33 1.63 -2.24
CA LYS A 141 -14.12 1.54 -3.47
C LYS A 141 -15.33 2.44 -3.32
N ILE A 142 -15.52 3.34 -4.27
CA ILE A 142 -16.69 4.20 -4.31
C ILE A 142 -17.41 3.95 -5.63
N SER A 143 -18.68 3.57 -5.54
CA SER A 143 -19.58 3.49 -6.68
C SER A 143 -20.74 4.47 -6.50
N LEU A 144 -20.95 5.29 -7.53
CA LEU A 144 -22.08 6.21 -7.62
C LEU A 144 -23.01 5.70 -8.73
N GLY A 145 -24.20 5.25 -8.35
CA GLY A 145 -25.19 4.68 -9.24
C GLY A 145 -25.02 3.17 -9.43
N PHE A 146 -25.14 2.72 -10.67
CA PHE A 146 -25.14 1.29 -10.97
C PHE A 146 -23.71 0.75 -11.01
N TYR A 147 -23.33 -0.11 -10.07
CA TYR A 147 -22.12 -0.92 -10.22
C TYR A 147 -22.40 -2.12 -11.14
N ASP A 148 -21.55 -2.36 -12.13
CA ASP A 148 -21.64 -3.50 -13.06
C ASP A 148 -20.24 -3.94 -13.46
N GLY A 149 -19.75 -4.98 -12.81
CA GLY A 149 -18.39 -5.47 -12.96
C GLY A 149 -17.83 -6.02 -11.67
N VAL A 150 -16.51 -6.18 -11.66
CA VAL A 150 -15.75 -6.71 -10.53
C VAL A 150 -14.48 -5.90 -10.33
N SER A 151 -14.18 -5.64 -9.06
CA SER A 151 -12.91 -5.11 -8.59
C SER A 151 -12.29 -6.14 -7.67
N ALA A 152 -11.06 -6.55 -7.98
CA ALA A 152 -10.33 -7.52 -7.18
C ALA A 152 -8.90 -7.06 -6.94
N ILE A 153 -8.31 -7.53 -5.84
CA ILE A 153 -6.89 -7.41 -5.55
C ILE A 153 -6.33 -8.76 -5.11
N ASP A 154 -5.04 -8.94 -5.35
CA ASP A 154 -4.32 -10.13 -4.95
C ASP A 154 -2.84 -9.79 -4.70
N ASP A 155 -2.10 -10.71 -4.08
CA ASP A 155 -0.64 -10.70 -4.02
C ASP A 155 -0.03 -9.37 -3.51
N ILE A 156 -0.49 -8.91 -2.34
CA ILE A 156 0.06 -7.70 -1.71
C ILE A 156 1.43 -8.01 -1.11
N THR A 157 2.48 -7.37 -1.63
CA THR A 157 3.86 -7.56 -1.17
C THR A 157 4.50 -6.25 -0.73
N PHE A 158 5.43 -6.36 0.23
CA PHE A 158 6.26 -5.27 0.72
C PHE A 158 7.71 -5.68 0.56
N GLU A 159 8.48 -4.88 -0.18
CA GLU A 159 9.88 -5.13 -0.49
C GLU A 159 10.74 -3.99 0.07
N ASN A 160 11.91 -4.33 0.61
CA ASN A 160 12.88 -3.36 1.15
C ASN A 160 12.31 -2.43 2.25
N CYS A 161 11.28 -2.88 2.98
CA CYS A 161 10.63 -2.09 4.02
C CYS A 161 11.24 -2.25 5.41
N ALA A 162 12.15 -3.21 5.60
CA ALA A 162 12.86 -3.35 6.86
C ALA A 162 13.89 -2.24 7.03
N LEU A 163 14.04 -1.75 8.25
CA LEU A 163 15.19 -0.92 8.62
C LEU A 163 16.47 -1.74 8.57
N PRO A 164 17.64 -1.10 8.32
CA PRO A 164 18.91 -1.80 8.36
C PRO A 164 19.11 -2.45 9.74
N PRO A 165 19.58 -3.71 9.78
CA PRO A 165 19.78 -4.40 11.05
C PRO A 165 20.96 -3.78 11.83
N PRO A 166 20.96 -3.90 13.17
CA PRO A 166 22.09 -3.48 13.99
C PRO A 166 23.36 -4.24 13.59
N ALA A 167 24.47 -3.53 13.47
CA ALA A 167 25.79 -4.09 13.19
C ALA A 167 26.66 -4.11 14.46
N LEU A 168 27.47 -5.16 14.62
CA LEU A 168 28.43 -5.29 15.73
C LEU A 168 29.61 -4.33 15.61
N SER A 169 29.98 -3.99 14.37
CA SER A 169 31.00 -3.01 14.03
C SER A 169 30.62 -2.30 12.73
N CYS A 170 31.10 -1.06 12.58
CA CYS A 170 30.88 -0.25 11.39
C CYS A 170 32.21 0.44 11.06
N GLU A 171 33.10 -0.33 10.44
CA GLU A 171 34.48 0.10 10.16
C GLU A 171 34.61 0.61 8.73
N GLY A 172 35.42 1.65 8.57
CA GLY A 172 35.81 2.18 7.26
C GLY A 172 35.32 3.60 7.02
N PRO A 173 36.02 4.34 6.14
CA PRO A 173 35.75 5.76 5.90
C PRO A 173 34.43 6.00 5.17
N ASN A 174 33.84 4.98 4.53
CA ASN A 174 32.63 5.11 3.72
C ASN A 174 31.35 4.71 4.46
N TYR A 175 31.44 4.37 5.75
CA TYR A 175 30.30 3.96 6.55
C TYR A 175 30.02 4.92 7.70
N PHE A 176 28.74 5.00 8.07
CA PHE A 176 28.23 5.75 9.19
C PHE A 176 27.50 4.81 10.14
N TRP A 177 27.78 4.94 11.44
CA TRP A 177 27.22 4.08 12.46
C TRP A 177 26.09 4.83 13.20
N CYS A 178 24.86 4.40 12.96
CA CYS A 178 23.68 5.00 13.54
C CYS A 178 23.71 4.99 15.08
N ARG A 179 23.26 6.09 15.68
CA ARG A 179 23.45 6.35 17.11
C ARG A 179 22.74 5.33 17.99
N ASP A 180 21.46 5.07 17.73
CA ASP A 180 20.58 4.28 18.59
C ASP A 180 20.28 2.90 17.99
N THR A 181 19.99 2.82 16.68
CA THR A 181 19.73 1.53 16.02
C THR A 181 20.99 0.69 15.86
N LYS A 182 22.17 1.30 15.96
CA LYS A 182 23.48 0.67 15.66
C LYS A 182 23.57 0.09 14.26
N ALA A 183 22.70 0.50 13.34
CA ALA A 183 22.81 0.15 11.93
C ALA A 183 24.06 0.77 11.30
N CYS A 184 24.64 0.07 10.33
CA CYS A 184 25.78 0.57 9.58
C CYS A 184 25.32 0.89 8.16
N ILE A 185 25.29 2.17 7.82
CA ILE A 185 24.81 2.67 6.52
C ILE A 185 25.95 3.31 5.74
N SER A 186 25.74 3.54 4.44
CA SER A 186 26.70 4.26 3.60
C SER A 186 26.76 5.73 4.02
N ARG A 187 27.95 6.34 4.07
CA ARG A 187 28.10 7.79 4.29
C ARG A 187 27.45 8.66 3.22
N LEU A 188 27.15 8.08 2.05
CA LEU A 188 26.43 8.80 0.99
C LEU A 188 24.96 9.07 1.35
N LEU A 189 24.45 8.38 2.37
CA LEU A 189 23.09 8.51 2.92
C LEU A 189 23.07 9.38 4.18
N VAL A 190 24.16 10.08 4.48
CA VAL A 190 24.22 11.00 5.63
C VAL A 190 23.93 12.39 5.11
N CYS A 191 22.99 13.09 5.77
CA CYS A 191 22.53 14.42 5.40
C CYS A 191 21.89 14.50 4.01
N ASP A 192 21.11 13.48 3.63
CA ASP A 192 20.42 13.40 2.35
C ASP A 192 18.89 13.69 2.44
N LEU A 193 18.44 14.09 3.63
CA LEU A 193 17.06 14.39 4.02
C LEU A 193 16.17 13.14 4.17
N VAL A 194 16.75 11.94 4.22
CA VAL A 194 16.04 10.67 4.44
C VAL A 194 16.60 9.99 5.69
N ASP A 195 15.71 9.56 6.59
CA ASP A 195 16.12 8.76 7.76
C ASP A 195 16.36 7.30 7.35
N ASP A 196 17.59 6.99 6.96
CA ASP A 196 18.08 5.65 6.63
C ASP A 196 18.44 4.86 7.89
N CYS A 197 18.85 5.54 8.95
CA CYS A 197 19.17 4.91 10.23
C CYS A 197 17.95 4.34 10.96
N GLY A 198 16.76 4.91 10.74
CA GLY A 198 15.53 4.64 11.48
C GLY A 198 15.45 5.36 12.83
N ASP A 199 16.49 6.12 13.20
CA ASP A 199 16.58 6.94 14.42
C ASP A 199 16.91 8.41 14.12
N GLY A 200 17.04 8.79 12.84
CA GLY A 200 17.36 10.13 12.35
C GLY A 200 18.79 10.61 12.60
N SER A 201 19.69 9.76 13.10
CA SER A 201 21.05 10.18 13.48
C SER A 201 21.96 10.50 12.29
N ASP A 202 21.64 10.00 11.12
CA ASP A 202 22.24 10.33 9.82
C ASP A 202 21.86 11.72 9.32
N GLU A 203 20.76 12.29 9.81
CA GLU A 203 20.25 13.62 9.45
C GLU A 203 20.49 14.67 10.55
N ASP A 204 21.20 14.29 11.62
CA ASP A 204 21.62 15.19 12.69
C ASP A 204 22.88 15.99 12.28
N GLU A 205 22.98 17.25 12.71
CA GLU A 205 24.17 18.11 12.57
C GLU A 205 24.69 18.36 11.13
N CYS A 206 23.78 18.42 10.15
CA CYS A 206 24.10 18.67 8.73
C CYS A 206 24.56 20.10 8.36
N SER A 207 25.04 20.90 9.32
CA SER A 207 25.36 22.32 9.12
C SER A 207 26.49 22.58 8.11
N GLU A 208 27.38 21.62 7.90
CA GLU A 208 28.49 21.74 6.94
C GLU A 208 28.09 21.34 5.51
N TYR A 209 26.96 20.64 5.33
CA TYR A 209 26.52 20.09 4.05
C TYR A 209 25.50 21.00 3.32
N PHE A 210 24.85 21.93 4.04
CA PHE A 210 23.90 22.89 3.46
C PHE A 210 24.28 24.36 3.70
N PRO A 211 25.33 24.90 3.05
CA PRO A 211 25.60 26.33 3.09
C PRO A 211 24.58 27.19 2.31
N LEU A 212 23.57 26.62 1.64
CA LEU A 212 22.72 27.33 0.67
C LEU A 212 21.22 27.41 0.96
N LEU A 213 20.69 26.78 2.02
CA LEU A 213 19.25 26.88 2.35
C LEU A 213 18.91 27.90 3.44
N LEU A 214 19.89 28.54 4.07
CA LEU A 214 19.68 29.57 5.10
C LEU A 214 19.73 31.03 4.60
N ASN A 215 19.77 31.26 3.28
CA ASN A 215 19.73 32.61 2.70
C ASN A 215 18.38 33.05 2.11
N SER A 216 17.28 32.30 2.31
CA SER A 216 15.93 32.74 1.89
C SER A 216 15.02 33.20 3.04
N LYS A 217 15.57 33.47 4.25
CA LYS A 217 14.88 34.35 5.21
C LYS A 217 15.12 35.82 4.85
N THR A 218 14.66 36.25 3.68
CA THR A 218 14.38 37.67 3.41
C THR A 218 13.23 37.79 2.39
N ASN A 219 12.09 38.29 2.86
CA ASN A 219 10.93 38.79 2.10
C ASN A 219 10.30 37.88 1.03
N CYS A 220 9.17 37.28 1.41
CA CYS A 220 7.87 37.43 0.73
C CYS A 220 6.75 37.19 1.74
#